data_AF-A0A350HZ87-F1
#
_entry.id   AF-A0A350HZ87-F1
#
_cell.length_a   1.000
_cell.length_b   1.000
_cell.length_c   1.000
_cell.angle_alpha   90.00
_cell.angle_beta   90.00
_cell.angle_gamma   90.00
#
_symmetry.space_group_name_H-M   'P 1'
#
loop_
_entity.id
_entity.type
_entity.pdbx_description
1 polymer ?
#
loop_
_entity_poly.entity_id
_entity_poly.type
_entity_poly.pdbx_seq_one_letter_code
_entity_poly.pdbx_strand_id
1 'polypeptide(L)'
;SHDISNLLLSGASSSRKKHIYFHHQPMAWRNGDYKIHFQTSDRIRNPETGAMEGKVVQDPPLLFDISRDIQESKNIASEYPDIVQRMTGEFNNAIEALNNGGIYD
;
A
#
# COMPACT_ATOMS: atom_id res chain seq x y z
N SER A 1 8.78 12.19 15.85
CA SER A 1 9.76 12.43 14.78
C SER A 1 10.69 11.22 14.71
N HIS A 2 11.05 10.72 13.52
CA HIS A 2 12.02 9.63 13.35
C HIS A 2 13.29 10.23 12.74
N ASP A 3 14.44 9.99 13.38
CA ASP A 3 15.71 10.51 12.87
C ASP A 3 16.14 9.74 11.62
N ILE A 4 16.29 10.46 10.52
CA ILE A 4 16.75 9.95 9.22
C ILE A 4 18.10 10.56 8.81
N SER A 5 18.78 11.27 9.72
CA SER A 5 20.07 11.92 9.46
C SER A 5 21.12 10.92 8.97
N ASN A 6 21.16 9.71 9.53
CA ASN A 6 22.09 8.68 9.08
C ASN A 6 21.81 8.25 7.63
N LEU A 7 20.55 8.08 7.24
CA LEU A 7 20.17 7.79 5.85
C LEU A 7 20.58 8.94 4.90
N LEU A 8 20.36 10.19 5.31
CA LEU A 8 20.58 11.36 4.46
C LEU A 8 22.05 11.79 4.37
N LEU A 9 22.82 11.67 5.45
CA LEU A 9 24.16 12.25 5.57
C LEU A 9 25.29 11.23 5.42
N SER A 10 25.05 9.95 5.71
CA SER A 10 26.07 8.89 5.60
C SER A 10 25.82 7.92 4.44
N GLY A 11 24.67 8.01 3.76
CA GLY A 11 24.28 7.09 2.70
C GLY A 11 23.88 5.70 3.20
N ALA A 12 23.65 5.53 4.51
CA ALA A 12 23.16 4.28 5.08
C ALA A 12 21.78 3.91 4.51
N SER A 13 21.47 2.62 4.38
CA SER A 13 20.15 2.19 3.90
C SER A 13 19.04 2.46 4.93
N SER A 14 17.84 2.77 4.43
CA SER A 14 16.66 2.94 5.28
C SER A 14 16.23 1.59 5.88
N SER A 15 15.97 1.58 7.19
CA SER A 15 15.35 0.43 7.87
C SER A 15 13.87 0.29 7.55
N ARG A 16 13.22 1.35 7.05
CA ARG A 16 11.79 1.36 6.77
C ARG A 16 11.48 0.68 5.43
N LYS A 17 11.00 -0.55 5.50
CA LYS A 17 10.52 -1.33 4.34
C LYS A 17 9.01 -1.33 4.18
N LYS A 18 8.28 -1.09 5.27
CA LYS A 18 6.84 -1.24 5.37
C LYS A 18 6.14 0.11 5.29
N HIS A 19 5.15 0.20 4.40
CA HIS A 19 4.35 1.40 4.21
C HIS A 19 2.90 1.03 3.94
N ILE A 20 2.00 1.75 4.57
CA ILE A 20 0.57 1.67 4.33
C ILE A 20 0.13 2.91 3.56
N TYR A 21 -0.70 2.72 2.54
CA TYR A 21 -1.22 3.79 1.70
C TYR A 21 -2.68 4.03 2.02
N PHE A 22 -3.04 5.31 2.11
CA PHE A 22 -4.34 5.78 2.58
C PHE A 22 -4.97 6.76 1.61
N HIS A 23 -6.29 6.65 1.48
CA HIS A 23 -7.15 7.73 0.97
C HIS A 23 -8.50 7.61 1.67
N HIS A 24 -8.73 8.39 2.74
CA HIS A 24 -9.82 8.24 3.73
C HIS A 24 -9.88 6.89 4.48
N GLN A 25 -9.44 5.82 3.86
CA GLN A 25 -9.34 4.47 4.39
C GLN A 25 -8.06 3.81 3.83
N PRO A 26 -7.51 2.81 4.52
CA PRO A 26 -6.33 2.10 4.04
C PRO A 26 -6.68 1.29 2.79
N MET A 27 -5.81 1.36 1.78
CA MET A 27 -6.11 0.87 0.43
C MET A 27 -5.02 -0.02 -0.16
N ALA A 28 -3.77 0.15 0.28
CA ALA A 28 -2.66 -0.67 -0.19
C ALA A 28 -1.57 -0.81 0.88
N TRP A 29 -0.77 -1.86 0.75
CA TRP A 29 0.37 -2.18 1.60
C TRP A 29 1.61 -2.41 0.77
N ARG A 30 2.75 -1.87 1.21
CA ARG A 30 4.06 -2.16 0.61
C ARG A 30 5.00 -2.72 1.66
N ASN A 31 5.69 -3.79 1.31
CA ASN A 31 6.79 -4.34 2.09
C ASN A 31 7.98 -4.64 1.17
N GLY A 32 8.97 -3.76 1.17
CA GLY A 32 10.14 -3.87 0.30
C GLY A 32 9.77 -3.68 -1.17
N ASP A 33 10.03 -4.72 -1.97
CA ASP A 33 9.84 -4.71 -3.42
C ASP A 33 8.40 -4.95 -3.84
N TYR A 34 7.58 -5.52 -2.96
CA TYR A 34 6.19 -5.85 -3.29
C TYR A 34 5.21 -4.82 -2.77
N LYS A 35 4.20 -4.51 -3.57
CA LYS A 35 3.03 -3.72 -3.17
C LYS A 35 1.74 -4.44 -3.56
N ILE A 36 0.80 -4.46 -2.62
CA ILE A 36 -0.51 -5.07 -2.77
C ILE A 36 -1.61 -4.01 -2.64
N HIS A 37 -2.59 -4.03 -3.53
CA HIS A 37 -3.75 -3.14 -3.52
C HIS A 37 -5.03 -3.92 -3.22
N PHE A 38 -5.79 -3.46 -2.23
CA PHE A 38 -7.12 -3.96 -1.88
C PHE A 38 -8.22 -3.07 -2.45
N GLN A 39 -7.90 -1.80 -2.72
CA GLN A 39 -8.79 -0.84 -3.36
C GLN A 39 -8.01 -0.01 -4.37
N THR A 40 -8.59 0.19 -5.56
CA THR A 40 -8.05 1.07 -6.59
C THR A 40 -9.04 2.18 -6.92
N SER A 41 -8.54 3.24 -7.55
CA SER A 41 -9.35 4.34 -8.04
C SER A 41 -8.55 5.04 -9.13
N ASP A 42 -9.14 5.17 -10.33
CA ASP A 42 -8.46 5.81 -11.47
C ASP A 42 -8.34 7.33 -11.26
N ARG A 43 -9.29 7.92 -10.54
CA ARG A 43 -9.26 9.32 -10.14
C ARG A 43 -10.07 9.57 -8.88
N ILE A 44 -9.69 10.61 -8.15
CA ILE A 44 -10.31 10.96 -6.86
C ILE A 44 -11.61 11.73 -7.07
N ARG A 45 -11.64 12.64 -8.04
CA ARG A 45 -12.80 13.48 -8.37
C ARG A 45 -12.95 13.63 -9.87
N ASN A 46 -14.20 13.77 -10.31
CA ASN A 46 -14.52 14.15 -11.66
C ASN A 46 -14.08 15.61 -11.90
N PRO A 47 -13.30 15.91 -12.95
CA PRO A 47 -12.75 17.24 -13.18
C PRO A 47 -13.81 18.27 -13.62
N GLU A 48 -14.92 17.82 -14.20
CA GLU A 48 -15.99 18.69 -14.70
C GLU A 48 -17.01 19.00 -13.61
N THR A 49 -17.37 18.00 -12.78
CA THR A 49 -18.45 18.13 -11.78
C THR A 49 -17.93 18.31 -10.35
N GLY A 50 -16.66 18.02 -10.09
CA GLY A 50 -16.07 18.00 -8.75
C GLY A 50 -16.56 16.85 -7.86
N ALA A 51 -17.46 15.98 -8.36
CA ALA A 51 -17.98 14.85 -7.62
C ALA A 51 -16.87 13.84 -7.29
N MET A 52 -16.93 13.26 -6.08
CA MET A 52 -16.00 12.23 -5.66
C MET A 52 -16.27 10.95 -6.46
N GLU A 53 -15.22 10.35 -7.02
CA GLU A 53 -15.35 9.11 -7.77
C GLU A 53 -15.20 7.90 -6.84
N GLY A 54 -15.84 6.81 -7.25
CA GLY A 54 -15.87 5.56 -6.48
C GLY A 54 -14.50 4.89 -6.44
N LYS A 55 -14.29 4.14 -5.36
CA LYS A 55 -13.19 3.16 -5.29
C LYS A 55 -13.70 1.80 -5.74
N VAL A 56 -12.84 1.04 -6.40
CA VAL A 56 -13.09 -0.34 -6.79
C VAL A 56 -12.39 -1.26 -5.79
N VAL A 57 -13.16 -2.15 -5.16
CA VAL A 57 -12.61 -3.22 -4.31
C VAL A 57 -11.99 -4.29 -5.20
N GLN A 58 -10.80 -4.76 -4.85
CA GLN A 58 -10.06 -5.79 -5.56
C GLN A 58 -10.10 -7.09 -4.77
N ASP A 59 -10.84 -8.09 -5.28
CA ASP A 59 -10.92 -9.44 -4.72
C ASP A 59 -10.82 -10.48 -5.85
N PRO A 60 -9.68 -11.18 -6.01
CA PRO A 60 -8.48 -11.11 -5.16
C PRO A 60 -7.73 -9.77 -5.29
N PRO A 61 -6.93 -9.38 -4.29
CA PRO A 61 -6.14 -8.16 -4.34
C PRO A 61 -5.07 -8.21 -5.45
N LEU A 62 -4.67 -7.03 -5.93
CA LEU A 62 -3.66 -6.89 -6.98
C LEU A 62 -2.26 -6.84 -6.36
N LEU A 63 -1.31 -7.62 -6.88
CA LEU A 63 0.08 -7.67 -6.40
C LEU A 63 1.04 -7.23 -7.49
N PHE A 64 2.01 -6.38 -7.14
CA PHE A 64 3.03 -5.87 -8.06
C PHE A 64 4.42 -5.98 -7.45
N ASP A 65 5.42 -6.30 -8.29
CA ASP A 65 6.84 -6.20 -7.97
C ASP A 65 7.38 -4.84 -8.44
N ILE A 66 7.45 -3.89 -7.51
CA ILE A 66 7.86 -2.52 -7.75
C ILE A 66 9.36 -2.41 -8.08
N SER A 67 10.17 -3.43 -7.75
CA SER A 67 11.59 -3.42 -8.14
C SER A 67 11.78 -3.58 -9.65
N ARG A 68 10.81 -4.19 -10.33
CA ARG A 68 10.82 -4.46 -11.77
C ARG A 68 9.77 -3.68 -12.55
N ASP A 69 8.67 -3.33 -11.88
CA ASP A 69 7.50 -2.68 -12.46
C ASP A 69 7.03 -1.51 -11.59
N ILE A 70 7.75 -0.39 -11.67
CA ILE A 70 7.43 0.83 -10.93
C ILE A 70 6.06 1.40 -11.33
N GLN A 71 5.58 1.09 -12.54
CA GLN A 71 4.31 1.58 -13.07
C GLN A 71 3.11 0.75 -12.62
N GLU A 72 3.32 -0.36 -11.91
CA GLU A 72 2.24 -1.23 -11.44
C GLU A 72 1.35 -1.73 -12.60
N SER A 73 1.99 -2.09 -13.72
CA SER A 73 1.36 -2.47 -14.98
C SER A 73 1.08 -3.97 -15.09
N LYS A 74 1.84 -4.83 -14.40
CA LYS A 74 1.72 -6.29 -14.43
C LYS A 74 1.29 -6.84 -13.08
N ASN A 75 0.00 -7.18 -12.95
CA ASN A 75 -0.49 -7.89 -11.78
C ASN A 75 0.07 -9.33 -11.76
N ILE A 76 0.76 -9.69 -10.68
CA ILE A 76 1.39 -11.01 -10.47
C ILE A 76 0.72 -11.81 -9.34
N ALA A 77 -0.47 -11.40 -8.86
CA ALA A 77 -1.14 -12.03 -7.72
C ALA A 77 -1.40 -13.54 -7.92
N SER A 78 -1.82 -13.95 -9.12
CA SER A 78 -2.07 -15.36 -9.43
C SER A 78 -0.79 -16.20 -9.54
N GLU A 79 0.34 -15.56 -9.84
CA GLU A 79 1.65 -16.22 -9.95
C GLU A 79 2.27 -16.47 -8.55
N TYR A 80 1.92 -15.66 -7.54
CA TYR A 80 2.52 -15.68 -6.20
C TYR A 80 1.47 -15.61 -5.06
N PRO A 81 0.61 -16.63 -4.91
CA PRO A 81 -0.46 -16.64 -3.91
C PRO A 81 0.06 -16.63 -2.46
N ASP A 82 1.25 -17.17 -2.23
CA ASP A 82 1.95 -17.17 -0.94
C ASP A 82 2.35 -15.74 -0.52
N ILE A 83 2.82 -14.91 -1.46
CA ILE A 83 3.13 -13.51 -1.21
C ILE A 83 1.84 -12.73 -0.92
N VAL A 84 0.77 -12.98 -1.68
CA VAL A 84 -0.54 -12.36 -1.45
C VAL A 84 -1.04 -12.66 -0.04
N GLN A 85 -1.01 -13.92 0.38
CA GLN A 85 -1.43 -14.33 1.72
C GLN A 85 -0.61 -13.63 2.82
N ARG A 86 0.72 -13.65 2.70
CA ARG A 86 1.61 -13.00 3.67
C ARG A 86 1.34 -11.50 3.77
N MET A 87 1.26 -10.81 2.64
CA MET A 87 1.07 -9.36 2.61
C MET A 87 -0.33 -8.96 3.09
N THR A 88 -1.34 -9.80 2.87
CA THR A 88 -2.70 -9.60 3.41
C THR A 88 -2.72 -9.71 4.92
N GLY A 89 -2.04 -10.71 5.50
CA GLY A 89 -1.87 -10.81 6.95
C GLY A 89 -1.09 -9.62 7.54
N GLU A 90 -0.02 -9.18 6.89
CA GLU A 90 0.74 -8.00 7.30
C GLU A 90 -0.12 -6.72 7.28
N PHE A 91 -0.94 -6.55 6.24
CA PHE A 91 -1.86 -5.42 6.13
C PHE A 91 -2.91 -5.43 7.25
N ASN A 92 -3.56 -6.57 7.49
CA ASN A 92 -4.57 -6.70 8.55
C ASN A 92 -3.98 -6.38 9.93
N ASN A 93 -2.79 -6.91 10.24
CA ASN A 93 -2.08 -6.59 11.49
C ASN A 93 -1.79 -5.08 11.60
N ALA A 94 -1.46 -4.41 10.49
CA ALA A 94 -1.24 -2.97 10.49
C ALA A 94 -2.54 -2.19 10.72
N ILE A 95 -3.68 -2.65 10.18
CA ILE A 95 -5.00 -2.04 10.42
C ILE A 95 -5.40 -2.21 11.88
N GLU A 96 -5.28 -3.42 12.42
CA GLU A 96 -5.58 -3.69 13.83
C GLU A 96 -4.75 -2.81 14.76
N ALA A 97 -3.45 -2.66 14.49
CA ALA A 97 -2.58 -1.78 15.26
C ALA A 97 -3.02 -0.30 15.22
N LEU A 98 -3.56 0.16 14.08
CA LEU A 98 -4.06 1.52 13.94
C LEU A 98 -5.39 1.73 14.67
N ASN A 99 -6.28 0.74 14.62
CA ASN A 99 -7.57 0.79 15.31
C ASN A 99 -7.36 0.75 16.83
N ASN A 100 -6.50 -0.15 17.33
CA ASN A 100 -6.14 -0.23 18.75
C ASN A 100 -5.44 1.04 19.26
N GLY A 101 -4.87 1.85 18.36
CA GLY A 101 -4.31 3.17 18.67
C GLY A 101 -5.33 4.31 18.72
N GLY A 102 -6.63 4.05 18.51
CA GLY A 102 -7.72 5.03 18.56
C GLY A 102 -7.77 5.99 17.37
N ILE A 103 -7.19 5.64 16.23
CA ILE A 103 -7.12 6.53 15.04
C ILE A 103 -8.38 6.37 14.14
N TYR A 104 -9.16 5.29 14.31
CA TYR A 104 -10.29 4.94 13.46
C TYR A 104 -11.55 4.51 14.24
N ASP A 105 -11.73 5.02 15.46
CA ASP A 105 -13.02 4.92 16.20
C ASP A 105 -13.98 6.04 15.79
#